data_AF-A0A960EV85-F1
#
_entry.id   AF-A0A960EV85-F1
#
_cell.length_a   1.000
_cell.length_b   1.000
_cell.length_c   1.000
_cell.angle_alpha   90.00
_cell.angle_beta   90.00
_cell.angle_gamma   90.00
#
_symmetry.space_group_name_H-M   'P 1'
#
loop_
_entity.id
_entity.type
_entity.pdbx_description
1 polymer ?
#
loop_
_entity_poly.entity_id
_entity_poly.type
_entity_poly.pdbx_seq_one_letter_code
_entity_poly.pdbx_strand_id
1 'polypeptide(L)'
;MDAPDTVTEALDLLAREGYEVEFQFHSGRLMCDQASCTVEDAEVERVMRFEGPSDPGDEMIVFGIRDPGTGIRGRFASAFGSSADPEILDHLVGLASRFSVEVDSEGRQVFRPR
;
A
#
# COMPACT_ATOMS: atom_id res chain seq x y z
N MET A 1 -15.16 -12.43 -3.44
CA MET A 1 -14.12 -12.62 -2.42
C MET A 1 -14.28 -11.47 -1.47
N ASP A 2 -14.57 -11.79 -0.23
CA ASP A 2 -14.68 -10.83 0.87
C ASP A 2 -13.36 -10.06 1.00
N ALA A 3 -13.43 -8.80 1.47
CA ALA A 3 -12.24 -8.01 1.73
C ALA A 3 -11.41 -8.70 2.82
N PRO A 4 -10.07 -8.67 2.75
CA PRO A 4 -9.23 -9.24 3.78
C PRO A 4 -9.47 -8.52 5.11
N ASP A 5 -9.55 -9.26 6.21
CA ASP A 5 -9.72 -8.71 7.57
C ASP A 5 -8.37 -8.42 8.24
N THR A 6 -7.31 -9.11 7.81
CA THR A 6 -5.96 -8.97 8.37
C THR A 6 -4.92 -8.58 7.32
N VAL A 7 -3.81 -7.98 7.78
CA VAL A 7 -2.65 -7.65 6.93
C VAL A 7 -2.12 -8.89 6.20
N THR A 8 -2.07 -10.03 6.87
CA THR A 8 -1.61 -11.30 6.28
C THR A 8 -2.51 -11.74 5.14
N GLU A 9 -3.84 -11.68 5.32
CA GLU A 9 -4.78 -12.01 4.25
C GLU A 9 -4.70 -11.03 3.08
N ALA A 10 -4.46 -9.75 3.36
CA ALA A 10 -4.27 -8.74 2.34
C ALA A 10 -3.03 -8.99 1.48
N LEU A 11 -1.91 -9.35 2.11
CA LEU A 11 -0.68 -9.70 1.43
C LEU A 11 -0.80 -10.97 0.60
N ASP A 12 -1.57 -11.96 1.07
CA ASP A 12 -1.87 -13.19 0.34
C ASP A 12 -2.81 -12.93 -0.84
N LEU A 13 -3.83 -12.09 -0.65
CA LEU A 13 -4.72 -11.65 -1.73
C LEU A 13 -3.93 -10.95 -2.83
N LEU A 14 -3.08 -9.98 -2.47
CA LEU A 14 -2.24 -9.28 -3.44
C LEU A 14 -1.28 -10.24 -4.15
N ALA A 15 -0.68 -11.20 -3.44
CA ALA A 15 0.17 -12.20 -4.08
C ALA A 15 -0.61 -13.01 -5.13
N ARG A 16 -1.86 -13.42 -4.83
CA ARG A 16 -2.73 -14.11 -5.79
C ARG A 16 -3.19 -13.25 -6.97
N GLU A 17 -3.25 -11.93 -6.78
CA GLU A 17 -3.58 -10.96 -7.84
C GLU A 17 -2.36 -10.56 -8.71
N GLY A 18 -1.18 -11.13 -8.45
CA GLY A 18 0.03 -10.93 -9.25
C GLY A 18 0.98 -9.85 -8.71
N TYR A 19 0.81 -9.42 -7.46
CA TYR A 19 1.79 -8.59 -6.76
C TYR A 19 2.82 -9.51 -6.08
N GLU A 20 3.75 -10.05 -6.87
CA GLU A 20 4.64 -11.13 -6.42
C GLU A 20 5.82 -10.64 -5.58
N VAL A 21 6.27 -9.40 -5.79
CA VAL A 21 7.40 -8.83 -5.05
C VAL A 21 6.94 -8.10 -3.80
N GLU A 22 7.84 -7.97 -2.82
CA GLU A 22 7.65 -7.11 -1.66
C GLU A 22 8.57 -5.90 -1.81
N PHE A 23 7.98 -4.71 -1.87
CA PHE A 23 8.72 -3.46 -1.85
C PHE A 23 9.10 -3.12 -0.42
N GLN A 24 10.30 -2.58 -0.26
CA GLN A 24 10.78 -2.01 0.98
C GLN A 24 10.95 -0.51 0.79
N PHE A 25 10.54 0.27 1.78
CA PHE A 25 10.76 1.70 1.79
C PHE A 25 12.17 2.02 2.29
N HIS A 26 12.85 2.92 1.59
CA HIS A 26 14.16 3.41 1.99
C HIS A 26 14.36 4.83 1.46
N SER A 27 14.35 5.83 2.35
CA SER A 27 14.64 7.23 2.02
C SER A 27 13.89 7.74 0.78
N GLY A 28 12.56 7.55 0.78
CA GLY A 28 11.66 8.03 -0.28
C GLY A 28 11.62 7.16 -1.54
N ARG A 29 12.27 5.99 -1.51
CA ARG A 29 12.26 5.02 -2.61
C ARG A 29 11.65 3.70 -2.17
N LEU A 30 10.93 3.08 -3.09
CA LEU A 30 10.46 1.71 -3.00
C LEU A 30 11.44 0.83 -3.76
N MET A 31 12.07 -0.09 -3.05
CA MET A 31 13.07 -0.99 -3.58
C MET A 31 12.62 -2.44 -3.39
N CYS A 32 12.74 -3.24 -4.44
CA CYS A 32 12.65 -4.69 -4.37
C CYS A 32 13.87 -5.29 -5.08
N ASP A 33 13.99 -6.62 -5.05
CA ASP A 33 15.13 -7.32 -5.67
C ASP A 33 15.22 -7.08 -7.20
N GLN A 34 14.09 -6.73 -7.83
CA GLN A 34 13.95 -6.64 -9.28
C GLN A 34 13.79 -5.21 -9.82
N ALA A 35 13.37 -4.25 -8.99
CA ALA A 35 13.07 -2.88 -9.38
C ALA A 35 13.29 -1.89 -8.25
N SER A 36 13.50 -0.63 -8.62
CA SER A 36 13.54 0.48 -7.68
C SER A 36 12.87 1.71 -8.30
N CYS A 37 11.89 2.27 -7.61
CA CYS A 37 11.24 3.52 -8.01
C CYS A 37 11.12 4.47 -6.82
N THR A 38 10.87 5.75 -7.09
CA THR A 38 10.54 6.72 -6.04
C THR A 38 9.09 6.53 -5.64
N VAL A 39 8.76 6.81 -4.37
CA VAL A 39 7.36 6.74 -3.90
C VAL A 39 6.45 7.66 -4.72
N GLU A 40 6.97 8.77 -5.22
CA GLU A 40 6.21 9.72 -6.06
C GLU A 40 5.88 9.21 -7.47
N ASP A 41 6.70 8.31 -8.01
CA ASP A 41 6.54 7.75 -9.36
C ASP A 41 5.75 6.44 -9.31
N ALA A 42 5.78 5.74 -8.18
CA ALA A 42 5.08 4.50 -7.95
C ALA A 42 3.55 4.66 -8.15
N GLU A 43 2.96 3.77 -8.95
CA GLU A 43 1.52 3.71 -9.16
C GLU A 43 0.87 2.83 -8.08
N VAL A 44 0.03 3.41 -7.24
CA VAL A 44 -0.73 2.66 -6.25
C VAL A 44 -2.01 2.14 -6.90
N GLU A 45 -2.09 0.83 -7.07
CA GLU A 45 -3.26 0.15 -7.64
C GLU A 45 -4.22 -0.34 -6.55
N ARG A 46 -3.73 -0.61 -5.33
CA ARG A 46 -4.54 -1.04 -4.17
C ARG A 46 -4.08 -0.41 -2.87
N VAL A 47 -5.01 -0.12 -1.98
CA VAL A 47 -4.74 0.32 -0.60
C VAL A 47 -5.74 -0.35 0.33
N MET A 48 -5.25 -0.90 1.42
CA MET A 48 -6.06 -1.52 2.46
C MET A 48 -5.52 -1.09 3.81
N ARG A 49 -6.39 -0.66 4.71
CA ARG A 49 -6.03 -0.23 6.07
C ARG A 49 -6.58 -1.23 7.07
N PHE A 50 -5.77 -1.53 8.07
CA PHE A 50 -6.03 -2.52 9.10
C PHE A 50 -5.76 -1.89 10.45
N GLU A 51 -6.60 -2.18 11.42
CA GLU A 51 -6.27 -1.95 12.82
C GLU A 51 -5.36 -3.08 13.29
N GLY A 52 -4.30 -2.72 13.99
CA GLY A 52 -3.29 -3.64 14.48
C GLY A 52 -3.92 -4.62 15.47
N PRO A 53 -3.52 -5.91 15.43
CA PRO A 53 -4.07 -6.90 16.35
C PRO A 53 -3.64 -6.67 17.81
N SER A 54 -2.63 -5.82 18.04
CA SER A 54 -2.03 -5.58 19.35
C SER A 54 -2.60 -4.35 20.07
N ASP A 55 -2.87 -3.26 19.35
CA ASP A 55 -3.42 -2.03 19.89
C ASP A 55 -4.41 -1.42 18.88
N PRO A 56 -5.61 -0.98 19.31
CA PRO A 56 -6.56 -0.30 18.42
C PRO A 56 -6.05 1.07 17.94
N GLY A 57 -4.94 1.56 18.49
CA GLY A 57 -4.24 2.76 18.01
C GLY A 57 -3.06 2.46 17.06
N ASP A 58 -2.69 1.18 16.89
CA ASP A 58 -1.75 0.75 15.87
C ASP A 58 -2.53 0.56 14.58
N GLU A 59 -2.17 1.28 13.52
CA GLU A 59 -2.77 1.08 12.21
C GLU A 59 -1.69 0.53 11.28
N MET A 60 -2.09 -0.40 10.42
CA MET A 60 -1.26 -0.90 9.34
C MET A 60 -1.92 -0.59 8.02
N ILE A 61 -1.11 -0.23 7.04
CA ILE A 61 -1.56 0.04 5.69
C ILE A 61 -0.79 -0.85 4.72
N VAL A 62 -1.53 -1.50 3.83
CA VAL A 62 -1.01 -2.39 2.79
C VAL A 62 -1.33 -1.79 1.44
N PHE A 63 -0.31 -1.67 0.60
CA PHE A 63 -0.38 -1.13 -0.73
C PHE A 63 -0.06 -2.22 -1.77
N GLY A 64 -0.87 -2.28 -2.81
CA GLY A 64 -0.51 -2.91 -4.08
C GLY A 64 0.06 -1.84 -4.99
N ILE A 65 1.35 -1.94 -5.30
CA ILE A 65 2.12 -0.93 -6.02
C ILE A 65 2.58 -1.53 -7.33
N ARG A 66 2.53 -0.71 -8.38
CA ARG A 66 3.09 -0.99 -9.68
C ARG A 66 4.19 0.01 -9.99
N ASP A 67 5.35 -0.50 -10.37
CA ASP A 67 6.41 0.33 -10.90
C ASP A 67 6.09 0.68 -12.36
N PRO A 68 5.90 1.96 -12.74
CA PRO A 68 5.61 2.32 -14.13
C PRO A 68 6.82 2.10 -15.06
N GLY A 69 8.05 2.12 -14.52
CA GLY A 69 9.27 1.93 -15.30
C GLY A 69 9.46 0.51 -15.83
N THR A 70 9.24 -0.49 -14.97
CA THR A 70 9.41 -1.92 -15.30
C THR A 70 8.08 -2.65 -15.50
N GLY A 71 6.98 -2.10 -15.00
CA GLY A 71 5.66 -2.74 -14.97
C GLY A 71 5.50 -3.76 -13.84
N ILE A 72 6.50 -3.96 -12.98
CA ILE A 72 6.48 -4.93 -11.89
C ILE A 72 5.45 -4.51 -10.83
N ARG A 73 4.66 -5.48 -10.38
CA ARG A 73 3.67 -5.32 -9.31
C ARG A 73 4.18 -5.95 -8.03
N GLY A 74 4.07 -5.20 -6.94
CA GLY A 74 4.52 -5.62 -5.63
C GLY A 74 3.66 -5.10 -4.49
N ARG A 75 3.94 -5.63 -3.31
CA ARG A 75 3.21 -5.41 -2.07
C ARG A 75 4.08 -4.55 -1.17
N PHE A 76 3.50 -3.56 -0.51
CA PHE A 76 4.19 -2.77 0.50
C PHE A 76 3.30 -2.67 1.73
N ALA A 77 3.80 -3.08 2.89
CA ALA A 77 3.09 -2.93 4.16
C ALA A 77 3.89 -2.00 5.07
N SER A 78 3.21 -1.09 5.75
CA SER A 78 3.83 -0.21 6.73
C SER A 78 2.88 0.16 7.84
N ALA A 79 3.44 0.55 8.99
CA ALA A 79 2.68 1.15 10.06
C ALA A 79 2.16 2.53 9.62
N PHE A 80 0.96 2.89 10.07
CA PHE A 80 0.29 4.16 9.83
C PHE A 80 -0.12 4.79 11.17
N GLY A 81 -0.27 6.11 11.18
CA GLY A 81 -0.68 6.84 12.39
C GLY A 81 0.46 6.96 13.42
N SER A 82 0.14 6.68 14.68
CA SER A 82 1.03 6.91 15.84
C SER A 82 2.33 6.12 15.80
N SER A 83 2.26 4.91 15.25
CA SER A 83 3.38 3.96 15.18
C SER A 83 4.16 4.04 13.87
N ALA A 84 3.77 4.94 12.95
CA ALA A 84 4.45 5.12 11.69
C ALA A 84 5.81 5.80 11.86
N ASP A 85 6.81 5.34 11.11
CA ASP A 85 8.06 6.09 10.96
C ASP A 85 7.75 7.47 10.36
N PRO A 86 8.28 8.57 10.94
CA PRO A 86 7.97 9.92 10.48
C PRO A 86 8.43 10.16 9.03
N GLU A 87 9.51 9.50 8.61
CA GLU A 87 9.98 9.52 7.22
C GLU A 87 8.95 8.86 6.29
N ILE A 88 8.44 7.68 6.65
CA ILE A 88 7.41 6.99 5.87
C ILE A 88 6.12 7.82 5.83
N LEU A 89 5.73 8.41 6.97
CA LEU A 89 4.50 9.20 7.09
C LEU A 89 4.49 10.38 6.11
N ASP A 90 5.59 11.13 5.99
CA ASP A 90 5.71 12.25 5.05
C ASP A 90 5.44 11.80 3.60
N HIS A 91 6.07 10.69 3.20
CA HIS A 91 5.90 10.11 1.87
C HIS A 91 4.50 9.51 1.64
N LEU A 92 3.94 8.82 2.64
CA LEU A 92 2.61 8.21 2.56
C LEU A 92 1.49 9.24 2.53
N VAL A 93 1.63 10.35 3.25
CA VAL A 93 0.67 11.47 3.17
C VAL A 93 0.69 12.03 1.75
N GLY A 94 1.87 12.23 1.16
CA GLY A 94 2.01 12.67 -0.23
C GLY A 94 1.39 11.68 -1.24
N LEU A 95 1.54 10.38 -0.99
CA LEU A 95 0.94 9.32 -1.80
C LEU A 95 -0.58 9.29 -1.66
N ALA A 96 -1.10 9.22 -0.43
CA ALA A 96 -2.53 9.18 -0.14
C ALA A 96 -3.27 10.43 -0.64
N SER A 97 -2.64 11.60 -0.59
CA SER A 97 -3.22 12.85 -1.11
C SER A 97 -3.46 12.83 -2.63
N ARG A 98 -2.74 11.98 -3.36
CA ARG A 98 -2.91 11.80 -4.81
C ARG A 98 -4.06 10.88 -5.15
N PHE A 99 -4.59 10.10 -4.21
CA PHE A 99 -5.66 9.16 -4.46
C PHE A 99 -6.93 9.56 -3.70
N SER A 100 -8.04 9.70 -4.40
CA SER A 100 -9.35 9.80 -3.75
C SER A 100 -9.89 8.39 -3.54
N VAL A 101 -10.28 8.08 -2.30
CA VAL A 101 -11.02 6.85 -1.99
C VAL A 101 -12.48 7.09 -2.36
N GLU A 102 -12.93 6.44 -3.42
CA GLU A 102 -14.33 6.44 -3.83
C GLU A 102 -14.93 5.07 -3.48
N VAL A 103 -16.11 5.04 -2.87
CA VAL A 103 -16.80 3.78 -2.61
C VAL A 103 -17.67 3.47 -3.83
N ASP A 104 -17.46 2.33 -4.49
CA ASP A 104 -18.33 1.92 -5.60
C ASP A 104 -19.71 1.48 -5.10
N SER A 105 -20.62 1.28 -6.04
CA SER A 105 -21.98 0.80 -5.78
C SER A 105 -22.06 -0.62 -5.18
N GLU A 106 -20.95 -1.35 -5.08
CA GLU A 106 -20.82 -2.63 -4.38
C GLU A 106 -20.20 -2.49 -2.97
N GLY A 107 -19.92 -1.27 -2.51
CA GLY A 107 -19.29 -1.01 -1.22
C GLY A 107 -17.77 -1.22 -1.21
N ARG A 108 -17.14 -1.40 -2.37
CA ARG A 108 -15.69 -1.57 -2.48
C ARG A 108 -15.02 -0.21 -2.53
N GLN A 109 -13.92 -0.07 -1.80
CA GLN A 109 -13.08 1.11 -1.87
C GLN A 109 -12.27 1.08 -3.17
N VAL A 110 -12.57 1.98 -4.09
CA VAL A 110 -11.89 2.16 -5.37
C VAL A 110 -11.05 3.41 -5.29
N PHE A 111 -9.75 3.27 -5.50
CA PHE A 111 -8.81 4.37 -5.43
C PHE A 111 -8.62 4.93 -6.83
N ARG A 112 -8.94 6.23 -7.02
CA ARG A 112 -8.69 6.92 -8.28
C ARG A 112 -7.65 8.02 -8.10
N PRO A 113 -6.65 8.10 -9.01
CA PRO A 113 -5.74 9.23 -9.01
C PRO A 113 -6.54 10.52 -9.24
N ARG A 114 -6.23 11.57 -8.49
CA ARG A 114 -6.79 12.92 -8.68
C ARG A 114 -6.23 13.60 -9.93
#